data_AF-A0A6M1NRG4-F1
#
_entry.id   AF-A0A6M1NRG4-F1
#
_cell.length_a   1.000
_cell.length_b   1.000
_cell.length_c   1.000
_cell.angle_alpha   90.00
_cell.angle_beta   90.00
_cell.angle_gamma   90.00
#
_symmetry.space_group_name_H-M   'P 1'
#
loop_
_entity.id
_entity.type
_entity.pdbx_description
1 polymer ?
#
loop_
_entity_poly.entity_id
_entity_poly.type
_entity_poly.pdbx_seq_one_letter_code
_entity_poly.pdbx_strand_id
1 'polypeptide(L)'
;MPANKKYLSSPFQRFLKITAGFIGGYVVMLSFHVFLTTFFKKEYIIITAAFSGYILWAILLLLAFLCKSGWKIWGIYLLLALLFAIPYLLNR
;
A
#
# COMPACT_ATOMS: atom_id res chain seq x y z
N MET A 1 3.83 -4.35 33.95
CA MET A 1 2.39 -4.72 33.86
C MET A 1 2.13 -5.47 32.56
N PRO A 2 1.40 -6.60 32.56
CA PRO A 2 1.06 -7.31 31.33
C PRO A 2 -0.01 -6.55 30.52
N ALA A 3 0.11 -6.54 29.19
CA ALA A 3 -0.83 -5.87 28.30
C ALA A 3 -2.21 -6.53 28.30
N ASN A 4 -3.28 -5.72 28.29
CA ASN A 4 -4.65 -6.22 28.30
C ASN A 4 -5.03 -6.83 26.94
N LYS A 5 -5.40 -8.12 26.95
CA LYS A 5 -5.73 -8.93 25.75
C LYS A 5 -6.91 -8.38 24.93
N LYS A 6 -7.81 -7.58 25.52
CA LYS A 6 -8.95 -6.98 24.80
C LYS A 6 -8.53 -6.03 23.67
N TYR A 7 -7.36 -5.40 23.79
CA TYR A 7 -6.83 -4.46 22.78
C TYR A 7 -5.90 -5.14 21.76
N LEU A 8 -5.60 -6.41 21.98
CA LEU A 8 -4.68 -7.18 21.15
C LEU A 8 -5.45 -7.79 19.97
N SER A 9 -5.06 -7.43 18.75
CA SER A 9 -5.55 -8.13 17.55
C SER A 9 -5.17 -9.60 17.60
N SER A 10 -6.02 -10.48 17.05
CA SER A 10 -5.70 -11.91 16.93
C SER A 10 -4.43 -12.12 16.08
N PRO A 11 -3.68 -13.23 16.29
CA PRO A 11 -2.44 -13.49 15.54
C PRO A 11 -2.63 -13.41 14.02
N PHE A 12 -3.74 -13.97 13.51
CA PHE A 12 -4.07 -13.94 12.08
C PHE A 12 -4.37 -12.52 11.58
N GLN A 13 -5.11 -11.72 12.34
CA GLN A 13 -5.36 -10.31 11.98
C GLN A 13 -4.07 -9.49 11.96
N ARG A 14 -3.13 -9.76 12.86
CA ARG A 14 -1.80 -9.11 12.83
C ARG A 14 -1.01 -9.51 11.60
N PHE A 15 -0.96 -10.80 11.29
CA PHE A 15 -0.30 -11.30 10.09
C PHE A 15 -0.86 -10.65 8.82
N LEU A 16 -2.18 -10.56 8.70
CA LEU A 16 -2.83 -9.88 7.58
C LEU A 16 -2.47 -8.40 7.51
N LYS A 17 -2.42 -7.68 8.63
CA LYS A 17 -2.02 -6.27 8.65
C LYS A 17 -0.55 -6.06 8.29
N ILE A 18 0.34 -6.91 8.79
CA ILE A 18 1.78 -6.88 8.45
C ILE A 18 1.94 -7.08 6.94
N THR A 19 1.34 -8.13 6.39
CA THR A 19 1.42 -8.43 4.94
C THR A 19 0.73 -7.38 4.09
N ALA A 20 -0.40 -6.82 4.55
CA ALA A 20 -1.06 -5.71 3.86
C ALA A 20 -0.18 -4.47 3.84
N GLY A 21 0.45 -4.11 4.96
CA GLY A 21 1.35 -2.95 5.03
C GLY A 21 2.61 -3.12 4.19
N PHE A 22 3.29 -4.26 4.34
CA PHE A 22 4.51 -4.55 3.59
C PHE A 22 4.24 -4.79 2.10
N ILE A 23 3.49 -5.86 1.78
CA ILE A 23 3.29 -6.31 0.40
C ILE A 23 2.23 -5.44 -0.27
N GLY A 24 1.03 -5.34 0.32
CA GLY A 24 -0.06 -4.57 -0.26
C GLY A 24 0.30 -3.09 -0.43
N GLY A 25 0.90 -2.48 0.59
CA GLY A 25 1.37 -1.09 0.54
C GLY A 25 2.43 -0.88 -0.53
N TYR A 26 3.35 -1.84 -0.73
CA TYR A 26 4.37 -1.74 -1.77
C TYR A 26 3.76 -1.81 -3.18
N VAL A 27 2.80 -2.72 -3.37
CA VAL A 27 2.05 -2.85 -4.63
C VAL A 27 1.27 -1.57 -4.95
N VAL A 28 0.57 -0.99 -3.97
CA VAL A 28 -0.13 0.29 -4.14
C VAL A 28 0.86 1.41 -4.46
N MET A 29 1.97 1.51 -3.74
CA MET A 29 3.01 2.51 -3.99
C MET A 29 3.57 2.41 -5.42
N LEU A 30 3.91 1.21 -5.89
CA LEU A 30 4.41 1.00 -7.25
C LEU A 30 3.37 1.36 -8.30
N SER A 31 2.15 0.82 -8.16
CA SER A 31 1.06 1.10 -9.11
C SER A 31 0.73 2.59 -9.19
N PHE A 32 0.78 3.32 -8.08
CA PHE A 32 0.62 4.77 -8.04
C PHE A 32 1.70 5.50 -8.83
N HIS A 33 2.97 5.15 -8.66
CA HIS A 33 4.05 5.79 -9.43
C HIS A 33 3.97 5.40 -10.92
N VAL A 34 3.59 4.17 -11.25
CA VAL A 34 3.32 3.76 -12.64
C VAL A 34 2.18 4.58 -13.23
N PHE A 35 1.10 4.81 -12.48
CA PHE A 35 0.00 5.69 -12.90
C PHE A 35 0.49 7.11 -13.19
N LEU A 36 1.38 7.69 -12.38
CA LEU A 36 1.94 9.02 -12.66
C LEU A 36 2.69 9.09 -13.99
N THR A 37 3.24 7.98 -14.49
CA THR A 37 3.91 7.94 -15.80
C THR A 37 2.98 8.15 -16.99
N THR A 38 1.65 8.15 -16.78
CA THR A 38 0.69 8.50 -17.84
C THR A 38 0.59 10.01 -18.08
N PHE A 39 0.98 10.82 -17.09
CA PHE A 39 0.95 12.29 -17.17
C PHE A 39 2.34 12.90 -17.30
N PHE A 40 3.37 12.23 -16.77
CA PHE A 40 4.73 12.74 -16.69
C PHE A 40 5.73 11.79 -17.35
N LYS A 41 6.88 12.34 -17.74
CA LYS A 41 7.98 11.55 -18.31
C LYS A 41 8.49 10.52 -17.28
N LYS A 42 8.72 9.29 -17.75
CA LYS A 42 9.09 8.15 -16.92
C LYS A 42 10.37 8.40 -16.12
N GLU A 43 11.35 9.06 -16.71
CA GLU A 43 12.64 9.33 -16.08
C GLU A 43 12.48 10.19 -14.82
N TYR A 44 11.64 11.22 -14.90
CA TYR A 44 11.37 12.10 -13.75
C TYR A 44 10.58 11.38 -12.65
N ILE A 45 9.63 10.51 -13.02
CA ILE A 45 8.89 9.73 -12.03
C ILE A 45 9.79 8.71 -11.33
N ILE A 46 10.69 8.04 -12.06
CA ILE A 46 11.61 7.06 -11.45
C ILE A 46 12.55 7.73 -10.45
N ILE A 47 13.13 8.89 -10.81
CA ILE A 47 14.03 9.63 -9.92
C ILE A 47 13.29 10.12 -8.67
N THR A 48 12.07 10.66 -8.83
CA THR A 48 11.29 11.14 -7.68
C THR A 48 10.78 9.99 -6.80
N ALA A 49 10.38 8.86 -7.40
CA ALA A 49 9.94 7.64 -6.71
C ALA A 49 10.99 7.06 -5.78
N ALA A 50 12.29 7.29 -6.04
CA ALA A 50 13.36 6.88 -5.13
C ALA A 50 13.18 7.46 -3.71
N PHE A 51 12.58 8.66 -3.60
CA PHE A 51 12.29 9.32 -2.33
C PHE A 51 10.81 9.19 -1.96
N SER A 52 9.90 9.57 -2.87
CA SER A 52 8.46 9.57 -2.59
C SER A 52 7.90 8.16 -2.40
N GLY A 53 8.49 7.15 -3.05
CA GLY A 53 8.11 5.76 -2.89
C GLY A 53 8.30 5.26 -1.47
N TYR A 54 9.44 5.55 -0.85
CA TYR A 54 9.70 5.16 0.54
C TYR A 54 8.73 5.84 1.52
N ILE A 55 8.50 7.15 1.35
CA ILE A 55 7.60 7.93 2.21
C ILE A 55 6.15 7.42 2.07
N LEU A 56 5.67 7.24 0.82
CA LEU A 56 4.33 6.73 0.57
C LEU A 56 4.16 5.32 1.12
N TRP A 57 5.15 4.44 0.93
CA TRP A 57 5.13 3.09 1.45
C TRP A 57 5.08 3.06 2.98
N ALA A 58 5.88 3.90 3.66
CA ALA A 58 5.85 4.00 5.11
C ALA A 58 4.47 4.46 5.64
N ILE A 59 3.85 5.44 4.98
CA ILE A 59 2.49 5.90 5.33
C ILE A 59 1.47 4.76 5.16
N LEU A 60 1.52 4.04 4.05
CA LEU A 60 0.63 2.89 3.80
C LEU A 60 0.86 1.78 4.84
N LEU A 61 2.11 1.47 5.18
CA LEU A 61 2.42 0.52 6.23
C LEU A 61 1.74 0.89 7.55
N LEU A 62 1.83 2.15 7.98
CA LEU A 62 1.16 2.64 9.19
C LEU A 62 -0.37 2.55 9.08
N LEU A 63 -0.94 2.91 7.92
CA LEU A 63 -2.38 2.82 7.65
C LEU A 63 -2.92 1.39 7.77
N ALA A 64 -2.13 0.38 7.39
CA ALA A 64 -2.51 -1.02 7.57
C ALA A 64 -2.71 -1.41 9.03
N PHE A 65 -1.89 -0.87 9.95
CA PHE A 65 -2.04 -1.13 11.39
C PHE A 65 -3.19 -0.35 12.02
N LEU A 66 -3.48 0.86 11.53
CA LEU A 66 -4.60 1.70 11.94
C LEU A 66 -5.97 1.08 11.58
N CYS A 67 -6.05 0.27 10.52
CA CYS A 67 -7.30 -0.36 10.12
C CYS A 67 -7.78 -1.39 11.16
N LYS A 68 -9.09 -1.48 11.42
CA LYS A 68 -9.64 -2.48 12.37
C LYS A 68 -9.54 -3.93 11.86
N SER A 69 -9.51 -4.14 10.54
CA SER A 69 -9.49 -5.47 9.92
C SER A 69 -8.44 -5.58 8.82
N GLY A 70 -7.58 -6.59 8.91
CA GLY A 70 -6.57 -6.91 7.91
C GLY A 70 -7.17 -7.25 6.53
N TRP A 71 -8.35 -7.88 6.50
CA TRP A 71 -9.06 -8.16 5.25
C TRP A 71 -9.54 -6.90 4.55
N LYS A 72 -10.07 -5.93 5.31
CA LYS A 72 -10.57 -4.67 4.75
C LYS A 72 -9.45 -3.87 4.09
N ILE A 73 -8.30 -3.76 4.76
CA ILE A 73 -7.17 -3.04 4.18
C ILE A 73 -6.60 -3.75 2.95
N TRP A 74 -6.52 -5.08 2.94
CA TRP A 74 -6.14 -5.84 1.75
C TRP A 74 -7.06 -5.56 0.57
N GLY A 75 -8.38 -5.60 0.78
CA GLY A 75 -9.36 -5.28 -0.27
C GLY A 75 -9.20 -3.85 -0.81
N ILE A 76 -8.99 -2.87 0.07
CA ILE A 76 -8.75 -1.48 -0.32
C ILE A 76 -7.46 -1.35 -1.12
N TYR A 77 -6.38 -1.98 -0.67
CA TYR A 77 -5.07 -1.88 -1.35
C TYR A 77 -5.09 -2.56 -2.72
N LEU A 78 -5.71 -3.73 -2.85
CA LEU A 78 -5.86 -4.38 -4.15
C LEU A 78 -6.73 -3.55 -5.09
N LEU A 79 -7.82 -2.96 -4.58
CA LEU A 79 -8.66 -2.08 -5.38
C LEU A 79 -7.90 -0.84 -5.87
N LEU A 80 -7.17 -0.16 -4.98
CA LEU A 80 -6.34 1.00 -5.34
C LEU A 80 -5.26 0.62 -6.35
N ALA A 81 -4.58 -0.51 -6.14
CA ALA A 81 -3.54 -0.97 -7.04
C ALA A 81 -4.08 -1.25 -8.45
N LEU A 82 -5.26 -1.89 -8.55
CA LEU A 82 -5.93 -2.12 -9.82
C LEU A 82 -6.33 -0.78 -10.46
N LEU A 83 -6.94 0.13 -9.71
CA LEU A 83 -7.35 1.45 -10.22
C LEU A 83 -6.17 2.24 -10.80
N PHE A 84 -5.02 2.23 -10.12
CA PHE A 84 -3.82 2.89 -10.63
C PHE A 84 -3.19 2.14 -11.81
N ALA A 85 -3.27 0.82 -11.87
CA ALA A 85 -2.72 0.04 -12.97
C ALA A 85 -3.55 0.16 -14.26
N ILE A 86 -4.87 0.35 -14.17
CA ILE A 86 -5.79 0.35 -15.33
C ILE A 86 -5.31 1.26 -16.47
N PRO A 87 -4.98 2.56 -16.25
CA PRO A 87 -4.57 3.44 -17.35
C PRO A 87 -3.32 2.93 -18.07
N TYR A 88 -2.35 2.40 -17.33
CA TYR A 88 -1.14 1.83 -17.93
C TYR A 88 -1.42 0.54 -18.71
N LEU A 89 -2.36 -0.29 -18.24
CA LEU A 89 -2.73 -1.54 -18.93
C LEU A 89 -3.57 -1.30 -20.19
N LEU A 90 -4.41 -0.25 -20.21
CA LEU A 90 -5.27 0.10 -21.33
C LEU A 90 -4.55 0.92 -22.41
N ASN A 91 -3.58 1.76 -22.03
CA ASN A 91 -2.75 2.53 -22.98
C ASN A 91 -1.50 1.77 -23.47
N ARG A 92 -1.52 0.43 -23.43
CA ARG A 92 -0.48 -0.38 -24.09
C ARG A 92 -0.64 -0.38 -25.60
#